data_AF-A0AAW0Z7F4-F1
#
_entry.id   AF-A0AAW0Z7F4-F1
#
_cell.length_a   1.000
_cell.length_b   1.000
_cell.length_c   1.000
_cell.angle_alpha   90.00
_cell.angle_beta   90.00
_cell.angle_gamma   90.00
#
_symmetry.space_group_name_H-M   'P 1'
#
loop_
_entity.id
_entity.type
_entity.pdbx_description
1 polymer ?
#
loop_
_entity_poly.entity_id
_entity_poly.type
_entity_poly.pdbx_seq_one_letter_code
_entity_poly.pdbx_strand_id
1 'polypeptide(L)'
;MTALAAPASMHTSSAMGSSMHHAIDQLSAAASSGFHVLRHRDRFQERALRDVTMSSNDSAMTMDPTNPVLVREEMESQKDYFRRLKFTYLEQEAKRHFLASITGTEPQRVEPGENEEREIVNAEKKASLKSTKSAIEEMRTRTVQLAEDNAKKHVEMSQQLSEAQALQKHIRDMELELARIKATHPPENRMTIAQANETLDAQILEMERLTDAIASTQSQADSTRDEVAKVAKELQRLSRDREREEARAKEVREGREAGDTKVDEICRWFTSSLAFYRSLLGIQSVKAVSENELHLEYDGPDGPVVLALIFDDLTKRFIDGRLIGNDMDISEAVGIAAGSNDVPGLVADVLVRLRPASS
;
A
#
# COMPACT_ATOMS: atom_id res chain seq x y z
N MET A 1 -1.70 -3.63 94.60
CA MET A 1 -0.49 -4.11 95.28
C MET A 1 0.47 -2.93 95.43
N THR A 2 0.93 -2.71 96.68
CA THR A 2 2.13 -1.94 97.12
C THR A 2 2.21 -0.45 96.74
N ALA A 3 1.97 0.53 97.65
CA ALA A 3 2.76 0.95 98.84
C ALA A 3 4.17 1.43 98.42
N LEU A 4 4.79 2.54 98.87
CA LEU A 4 4.82 3.42 100.05
C LEU A 4 5.60 4.69 99.55
N ALA A 5 5.60 5.91 100.07
CA ALA A 5 5.86 6.36 101.43
C ALA A 5 5.64 7.88 101.55
N ALA A 6 5.17 8.30 102.73
CA ALA A 6 5.18 9.69 103.22
C ALA A 6 6.60 10.12 103.64
N PRO A 7 6.75 11.38 104.10
CA PRO A 7 6.90 11.50 105.55
C PRO A 7 6.02 12.57 106.19
N ALA A 8 5.52 12.21 107.37
CA ALA A 8 4.89 13.10 108.34
C ALA A 8 5.95 13.77 109.22
N SER A 9 5.69 15.03 109.61
CA SER A 9 6.30 15.76 110.74
C SER A 9 5.92 17.24 110.58
N MET A 10 5.50 18.02 111.55
CA MET A 10 5.13 17.86 112.96
C MET A 10 4.27 19.09 113.27
N HIS A 11 3.30 18.93 114.17
CA HIS A 11 2.56 20.05 114.74
C HIS A 11 3.50 21.03 115.43
N THR A 12 3.47 22.30 115.02
CA THR A 12 3.89 23.43 115.88
C THR A 12 2.65 24.27 116.18
N SER A 13 1.89 23.80 117.16
CA SER A 13 0.94 24.59 117.92
C SER A 13 1.73 25.55 118.81
N SER A 14 2.15 26.71 118.29
CA SER A 14 2.61 27.84 119.14
C SER A 14 2.60 29.20 118.44
N ALA A 15 1.77 29.40 117.40
CA ALA A 15 1.73 30.67 116.64
C ALA A 15 0.54 31.58 116.99
N MET A 16 -0.39 31.16 117.87
CA MET A 16 -1.52 32.00 118.25
C MET A 16 -1.21 33.01 119.38
N GLY A 17 -0.17 32.77 120.19
CA GLY A 17 0.23 33.70 121.26
C GLY A 17 1.03 34.91 120.76
N SER A 18 1.86 34.73 119.73
CA SER A 18 2.72 35.80 119.16
C SER A 18 1.94 36.77 118.27
N SER A 19 0.97 36.30 117.48
CA SER A 19 0.12 37.17 116.66
C SER A 19 -0.75 38.09 117.52
N MET A 20 -1.19 37.63 118.69
CA MET A 20 -1.99 38.44 119.60
C MET A 20 -1.13 39.50 120.30
N HIS A 21 0.08 39.15 120.74
CA HIS A 21 1.01 40.12 121.33
C HIS A 21 1.45 41.19 120.32
N HIS A 22 1.72 40.80 119.07
CA HIS A 22 2.11 41.74 118.02
C HIS A 22 0.94 42.66 117.60
N ALA A 23 -0.30 42.16 117.67
CA ALA A 23 -1.50 42.97 117.46
C ALA A 23 -1.79 43.90 118.65
N ILE A 24 -1.53 43.45 119.88
CA ILE A 24 -1.66 44.26 121.10
C ILE A 24 -0.60 45.38 121.12
N ASP A 25 0.64 45.11 120.71
CA ASP A 25 1.68 46.14 120.60
C ASP A 25 1.45 47.10 119.43
N GLN A 26 0.88 46.63 118.31
CA GLN A 26 0.45 47.53 117.24
C GLN A 26 -0.73 48.41 117.67
N LEU A 27 -1.68 47.88 118.45
CA LEU A 27 -2.78 48.64 119.05
C LEU A 27 -2.29 49.60 120.13
N SER A 28 -1.31 49.23 120.95
CA SER A 28 -0.73 50.11 121.99
C SER A 28 0.12 51.23 121.36
N ALA A 29 0.90 50.91 120.32
CA ALA A 29 1.65 51.89 119.53
C ALA A 29 0.70 52.86 118.81
N ALA A 30 -0.37 52.35 118.20
CA ALA A 30 -1.42 53.17 117.56
C ALA A 30 -2.21 54.02 118.58
N ALA A 31 -2.40 53.52 119.80
CA ALA A 31 -3.02 54.29 120.89
C ALA A 31 -2.11 55.41 121.43
N SER A 32 -0.79 55.19 121.43
CA SER A 32 0.21 56.19 121.86
C SER A 32 0.50 57.27 120.82
N SER A 33 0.27 57.00 119.53
CA SER A 33 0.11 58.05 118.52
C SER A 33 -1.29 58.65 118.66
N GLY A 34 -1.46 59.53 119.66
CA GLY A 34 -2.73 60.11 120.10
C GLY A 34 -3.76 60.16 118.98
N PHE A 35 -4.86 59.43 119.17
CA PHE A 35 -5.82 59.12 118.12
C PHE A 35 -6.02 60.33 117.23
N HIS A 36 -5.63 60.21 115.96
CA HIS A 36 -5.68 61.28 114.97
C HIS A 36 -7.14 61.56 114.55
N VAL A 37 -8.10 61.43 115.47
CA VAL A 37 -9.54 61.54 115.26
C VAL A 37 -9.87 62.86 114.61
N LEU A 38 -9.22 63.95 115.04
CA LEU A 38 -9.42 65.27 114.43
C LEU A 38 -8.89 65.31 113.00
N ARG A 39 -7.69 64.79 112.74
CA ARG A 39 -7.13 64.75 111.38
C ARG A 39 -7.89 63.81 110.45
N HIS A 40 -8.41 62.70 110.98
CA HIS A 40 -9.25 61.76 110.24
C HIS A 40 -10.67 62.30 110.05
N ARG A 41 -11.21 63.05 111.02
CA ARG A 41 -12.46 63.81 110.90
C ARG A 41 -12.34 64.86 109.81
N ASP A 42 -11.29 65.67 109.83
CA ASP A 42 -11.08 66.74 108.86
C ASP A 42 -10.86 66.15 107.44
N ARG A 43 -10.14 65.03 107.33
CA ARG A 43 -9.93 64.32 106.06
C ARG A 43 -11.20 63.59 105.56
N PHE A 44 -12.04 63.11 106.47
CA PHE A 44 -13.36 62.54 106.15
C PHE A 44 -14.32 63.64 105.70
N GLN A 45 -14.32 64.79 106.37
CA GLN A 45 -15.09 65.98 105.98
C GLN A 45 -14.64 66.51 104.62
N GLU A 46 -13.34 66.61 104.33
CA GLU A 46 -12.85 66.99 103.00
C GLU A 46 -13.26 66.01 101.90
N ARG A 47 -13.22 64.70 102.17
CA ARG A 47 -13.60 63.68 101.19
C ARG A 47 -15.11 63.65 100.96
N ALA A 48 -15.90 63.80 102.03
CA ALA A 48 -17.35 63.94 101.95
C ALA A 48 -17.77 65.22 101.22
N LEU A 49 -17.11 66.36 101.47
CA LEU A 49 -17.35 67.61 100.73
C LEU A 49 -17.05 67.46 99.23
N ARG A 50 -16.05 66.66 98.85
CA ARG A 50 -15.76 66.36 97.44
C ARG A 50 -16.85 65.51 96.78
N ASP A 51 -17.30 64.46 97.43
CA ASP A 51 -18.36 63.57 96.87
C ASP A 51 -19.73 64.27 96.80
N VAL A 52 -20.03 65.19 97.72
CA VAL A 52 -21.29 65.99 97.74
C VAL A 52 -21.41 66.95 96.55
N THR A 53 -20.30 67.37 95.92
CA THR A 53 -20.37 68.26 94.75
C THR A 53 -20.98 67.61 93.50
N MET A 54 -21.13 66.29 93.46
CA MET A 54 -21.66 65.56 92.30
C MET A 54 -23.08 64.98 92.50
N SER A 55 -23.63 65.01 93.72
CA SER A 55 -25.00 64.52 93.97
C SER A 55 -25.67 65.26 95.14
N SER A 56 -26.56 66.19 94.79
CA SER A 56 -27.55 66.87 95.66
C SER A 56 -27.04 67.83 96.76
N ASN A 57 -27.39 69.10 96.58
CA ASN A 57 -26.99 70.29 97.35
C ASN A 57 -27.60 70.41 98.77
N ASP A 58 -28.15 69.36 99.37
CA ASP A 58 -29.01 69.48 100.57
C ASP A 58 -28.38 68.89 101.86
N SER A 59 -27.12 68.45 101.82
CA SER A 59 -26.44 67.81 102.96
C SER A 59 -25.13 68.46 103.39
N ALA A 60 -24.85 69.68 102.91
CA ALA A 60 -23.62 70.40 103.27
C ALA A 60 -23.74 71.24 104.57
N MET A 61 -24.92 71.32 105.19
CA MET A 61 -25.19 72.08 106.43
C MET A 61 -25.35 71.21 107.69
N THR A 62 -25.17 69.88 107.59
CA THR A 62 -25.54 68.89 108.63
C THR A 62 -24.33 68.22 109.29
N MET A 63 -23.29 68.95 109.69
CA MET A 63 -22.09 68.33 110.27
C MET A 63 -21.55 69.05 111.52
N ASP A 64 -22.43 69.26 112.52
CA ASP A 64 -22.00 69.30 113.93
C ASP A 64 -22.58 68.07 114.65
N PRO A 65 -21.76 67.03 114.91
CA PRO A 65 -22.21 65.77 115.51
C PRO A 65 -22.65 65.87 116.98
N THR A 66 -22.59 67.06 117.60
CA THR A 66 -23.04 67.29 118.98
C THR A 66 -24.38 68.03 119.07
N ASN A 67 -24.95 68.46 117.95
CA ASN A 67 -26.23 69.16 117.93
C ASN A 67 -27.41 68.17 117.82
N PRO A 68 -28.26 68.02 118.86
CA PRO A 68 -29.35 67.05 118.87
C PRO A 68 -30.46 67.34 117.84
N VAL A 69 -30.49 68.55 117.27
CA VAL A 69 -31.43 68.92 116.19
C VAL A 69 -30.97 68.36 114.84
N LEU A 70 -29.66 68.37 114.55
CA LEU A 70 -29.11 67.85 113.29
C LEU A 70 -29.19 66.33 113.20
N VAL A 71 -28.99 65.62 114.31
CA VAL A 71 -29.17 64.15 114.37
C VAL A 71 -30.62 63.77 114.08
N ARG A 72 -31.58 64.63 114.47
CA ARG A 72 -32.99 64.41 114.16
C ARG A 72 -33.27 64.59 112.67
N GLU A 73 -32.74 65.64 112.06
CA GLU A 73 -32.87 65.90 110.63
C GLU A 73 -32.17 64.81 109.78
N GLU A 74 -30.99 64.33 110.18
CA GLU A 74 -30.32 63.22 109.52
C GLU A 74 -31.09 61.90 109.68
N MET A 75 -31.66 61.63 110.87
CA MET A 75 -32.51 60.47 111.07
C MET A 75 -33.78 60.56 110.20
N GLU A 76 -34.34 61.75 110.02
CA GLU A 76 -35.48 61.98 109.14
C GLU A 76 -35.09 61.82 107.66
N SER A 77 -33.94 62.33 107.23
CA SER A 77 -33.44 62.16 105.86
C SER A 77 -33.11 60.71 105.53
N GLN A 78 -32.52 59.96 106.47
CA GLN A 78 -32.31 58.51 106.34
C GLN A 78 -33.64 57.76 106.30
N LYS A 79 -34.62 58.13 107.12
CA LYS A 79 -35.98 57.55 107.05
C LYS A 79 -36.63 57.81 105.71
N ASP A 80 -36.49 59.01 105.16
CA ASP A 80 -36.99 59.35 103.83
C ASP A 80 -36.24 58.61 102.72
N TYR A 81 -34.93 58.43 102.86
CA TYR A 81 -34.14 57.58 101.98
C TYR A 81 -34.63 56.13 102.03
N PHE A 82 -34.85 55.55 103.21
CA PHE A 82 -35.40 54.20 103.35
C PHE A 82 -36.83 54.08 102.82
N ARG A 83 -37.66 55.12 102.97
CA ARG A 83 -39.00 55.17 102.36
C ARG A 83 -38.91 55.15 100.83
N ARG A 84 -38.02 55.96 100.24
CA ARG A 84 -37.76 55.97 98.79
C ARG A 84 -37.21 54.62 98.32
N LEU A 85 -36.21 54.07 99.02
CA LEU A 85 -35.63 52.77 98.71
C LEU A 85 -36.68 51.65 98.77
N LYS A 86 -37.54 51.66 99.79
CA LYS A 86 -38.67 50.74 99.90
C LYS A 86 -39.65 50.91 98.73
N PHE A 87 -39.99 52.14 98.36
CA PHE A 87 -40.88 52.40 97.22
C PHE A 87 -40.26 51.89 95.92
N THR A 88 -38.99 52.18 95.66
CA THR A 88 -38.26 51.67 94.50
C THR A 88 -38.18 50.14 94.50
N TYR A 89 -37.94 49.50 95.64
CA TYR A 89 -37.92 48.05 95.75
C TYR A 89 -39.29 47.44 95.43
N LEU A 90 -40.37 47.97 96.01
CA LEU A 90 -41.74 47.54 95.72
C LEU A 90 -42.11 47.76 94.25
N GLU A 91 -41.69 48.88 93.66
CA GLU A 91 -41.91 49.16 92.24
C GLU A 91 -41.16 48.16 91.35
N GLN A 92 -39.91 47.82 91.68
CA GLN A 92 -39.14 46.80 90.96
C GLN A 92 -39.73 45.41 91.12
N GLU A 93 -40.18 45.05 92.33
CA GLU A 93 -40.85 43.78 92.61
C GLU A 93 -42.18 43.69 91.84
N ALA A 94 -42.97 44.76 91.81
CA ALA A 94 -44.20 44.84 91.01
C ALA A 94 -43.92 44.72 89.51
N LYS A 95 -42.88 45.41 89.00
CA LYS A 95 -42.44 45.27 87.59
C LYS A 95 -41.99 43.85 87.28
N ARG A 96 -41.27 43.19 88.19
CA ARG A 96 -40.83 41.80 88.05
C ARG A 96 -42.02 40.85 87.99
N HIS A 97 -42.98 40.99 88.91
CA HIS A 97 -44.20 40.18 88.92
C HIS A 97 -45.06 40.41 87.67
N PHE A 98 -45.17 41.65 87.21
CA PHE A 98 -45.88 41.98 85.96
C PHE A 98 -45.21 41.32 84.75
N LEU A 99 -43.89 41.43 84.63
CA LEU A 99 -43.14 40.78 83.55
C LEU A 99 -43.26 39.26 83.62
N ALA A 100 -43.15 38.66 84.82
CA ALA A 100 -43.34 37.23 85.02
C ALA A 100 -44.75 36.79 84.61
N SER A 101 -45.78 37.57 84.93
CA SER A 101 -47.17 37.31 84.54
C SER A 101 -47.39 37.36 83.04
N ILE A 102 -46.66 38.22 82.31
CA ILE A 102 -46.78 38.34 80.84
C ILE A 102 -45.97 37.26 80.12
N THR A 103 -44.74 37.03 80.57
CA THR A 103 -43.79 36.14 79.89
C THR A 103 -43.88 34.69 80.35
N GLY A 104 -44.61 34.41 81.43
CA GLY A 104 -44.74 33.08 82.03
C GLY A 104 -43.49 32.59 82.76
N THR A 105 -42.42 33.38 82.79
CA THR A 105 -41.13 33.06 83.41
C THR A 105 -40.63 34.24 84.22
N GLU A 106 -40.13 33.98 85.43
CA GLU A 106 -39.57 35.02 86.29
C GLU A 106 -38.30 35.62 85.66
N PRO A 107 -38.19 36.96 85.54
CA PRO A 107 -36.98 37.59 85.03
C PRO A 107 -35.76 37.21 85.88
N GLN A 108 -34.72 36.68 85.24
CA GLN A 108 -33.49 36.30 85.92
C GLN A 108 -32.85 37.55 86.54
N ARG A 109 -32.60 37.50 87.85
CA ARG A 109 -31.81 38.53 88.54
C ARG A 109 -30.38 38.43 88.02
N VAL A 110 -29.84 39.54 87.53
CA VAL A 110 -28.43 39.64 87.13
C VAL A 110 -27.65 40.01 88.38
N GLU A 111 -26.84 39.07 88.88
CA GLU A 111 -25.96 39.37 90.01
C GLU A 111 -24.77 40.25 89.54
N PRO A 112 -24.33 41.23 90.34
CA PRO A 112 -23.14 42.02 90.03
C PRO A 112 -21.93 41.08 89.85
N GLY A 113 -21.35 41.04 88.64
CA GLY A 113 -20.23 40.15 88.27
C GLY A 113 -20.59 39.11 87.20
N GLU A 114 -21.84 38.63 87.12
CA GLU A 114 -22.25 37.65 86.09
C GLU A 114 -22.14 38.20 84.66
N ASN A 115 -22.36 39.52 84.50
CA ASN A 115 -22.18 40.17 83.21
C ASN A 115 -20.71 40.19 82.78
N GLU A 116 -19.78 40.41 83.71
CA GLU A 116 -18.34 40.42 83.42
C GLU A 116 -17.86 39.01 83.03
N GLU A 117 -18.30 37.98 83.76
CA GLU A 117 -18.01 36.58 83.41
C GLU A 117 -18.59 36.21 82.05
N ARG A 118 -19.83 36.61 81.75
CA ARG A 118 -20.46 36.37 80.44
C ARG A 118 -19.76 37.13 79.31
N GLU A 119 -19.24 38.32 79.56
CA GLU A 119 -18.45 39.08 78.59
C GLU A 119 -17.14 38.36 78.26
N ILE A 120 -16.43 37.83 79.25
CA ILE A 120 -15.20 37.05 79.06
C ILE A 120 -15.51 35.79 78.22
N VAL A 121 -16.52 35.00 78.62
CA VAL A 121 -16.89 33.78 77.88
C VAL A 121 -17.35 34.09 76.46
N ASN A 122 -18.09 35.19 76.24
CA ASN A 122 -18.49 35.62 74.91
C ASN A 122 -17.29 36.07 74.07
N ALA A 123 -16.31 36.76 74.66
CA ALA A 123 -15.09 37.16 73.97
C ALA A 123 -14.29 35.93 73.52
N GLU A 124 -14.13 34.93 74.38
CA GLU A 124 -13.46 33.66 74.05
C GLU A 124 -14.19 32.90 72.95
N LYS A 125 -15.51 32.73 73.06
CA LYS A 125 -16.33 32.08 72.03
C LYS A 125 -16.27 32.83 70.70
N LYS A 126 -16.27 34.17 70.73
CA LYS A 126 -16.16 35.00 69.52
C LYS A 126 -14.79 34.88 68.88
N ALA A 127 -13.72 34.80 69.66
CA ALA A 127 -12.36 34.56 69.18
C ALA A 127 -12.25 33.18 68.52
N SER A 128 -12.77 32.13 69.18
CA SER A 128 -12.83 30.77 68.65
C SER A 128 -13.63 30.72 67.33
N LEU A 129 -14.83 31.29 67.31
CA LEU A 129 -15.66 31.35 66.09
C LEU A 129 -14.98 32.11 64.95
N LYS A 130 -14.24 33.18 65.25
CA LYS A 130 -13.48 33.92 64.23
C LYS A 130 -12.36 33.07 63.65
N SER A 131 -11.64 32.33 64.51
CA SER A 131 -10.60 31.40 64.07
C SER A 131 -11.16 30.29 63.19
N THR A 132 -12.26 29.65 63.60
CA THR A 132 -12.88 28.58 62.81
C THR A 132 -13.45 29.10 61.49
N LYS A 133 -14.04 30.31 61.47
CA LYS A 133 -14.51 30.94 60.23
C LYS A 133 -13.35 31.20 59.25
N SER A 134 -12.21 31.69 59.74
CA SER A 134 -11.02 31.87 58.91
C SER A 134 -10.54 30.54 58.33
N ALA A 135 -10.44 29.50 59.16
CA ALA A 135 -10.02 28.17 58.72
C ALA A 135 -10.97 27.58 57.66
N ILE A 136 -12.28 27.75 57.82
CA ILE A 136 -13.27 27.29 56.83
C ILE A 136 -13.11 28.05 55.51
N GLU A 137 -12.92 29.36 55.55
CA GLU A 137 -12.74 30.16 54.33
C GLU A 137 -11.43 29.79 53.60
N GLU A 138 -10.36 29.53 54.34
CA GLU A 138 -9.12 29.00 53.77
C GLU A 138 -9.29 27.61 53.15
N MET A 139 -10.03 26.71 53.81
CA MET A 139 -10.34 25.40 53.22
C MET A 139 -11.20 25.52 51.97
N ARG A 140 -12.17 26.43 51.97
CA ARG A 140 -13.04 26.69 50.82
C ARG A 140 -12.24 27.21 49.64
N THR A 141 -11.39 28.21 49.86
CA THR A 141 -10.54 28.78 48.80
C THR A 141 -9.58 27.74 48.24
N ARG A 142 -8.92 26.92 49.08
CA ARG A 142 -8.11 25.78 48.61
C ARG A 142 -8.91 24.77 47.81
N THR A 143 -10.13 24.45 48.24
CA THR A 143 -10.99 23.47 47.55
C THR A 143 -11.38 23.98 46.17
N VAL A 144 -11.73 25.27 46.04
CA VAL A 144 -12.04 25.89 44.75
C VAL A 144 -10.83 25.88 43.83
N GLN A 145 -9.65 26.27 44.32
CA GLN A 145 -8.41 26.23 43.55
C GLN A 145 -8.09 24.81 43.07
N LEU A 146 -8.19 23.82 43.96
CA LEU A 146 -7.93 22.43 43.61
C LEU A 146 -8.94 21.89 42.59
N ALA A 147 -10.21 22.28 42.68
CA ALA A 147 -11.23 21.91 41.72
C ALA A 147 -10.96 22.51 40.33
N GLU A 148 -10.57 23.78 40.27
CA GLU A 148 -10.18 24.44 39.02
C GLU A 148 -8.94 23.80 38.38
N ASP A 149 -7.92 23.50 39.18
CA ASP A 149 -6.70 22.85 38.69
C ASP A 149 -6.97 21.41 38.23
N ASN A 150 -7.84 20.68 38.92
CA ASN A 150 -8.26 19.34 38.51
C ASN A 150 -9.05 19.40 37.19
N ALA A 151 -9.98 20.35 37.05
CA ALA A 151 -10.71 20.55 35.80
C ALA A 151 -9.78 20.82 34.62
N LYS A 152 -8.75 21.68 34.79
CA LYS A 152 -7.73 21.94 33.76
C LYS A 152 -6.96 20.68 33.40
N LYS A 153 -6.45 19.94 34.39
CA LYS A 153 -5.72 18.69 34.18
C LYS A 153 -6.57 17.63 33.48
N HIS A 154 -7.86 17.54 33.80
CA HIS A 154 -8.78 16.62 33.14
C HIS A 154 -8.94 16.98 31.66
N VAL A 155 -9.07 18.27 31.31
CA VAL A 155 -9.13 18.71 29.92
C VAL A 155 -7.85 18.38 29.16
N GLU A 156 -6.69 18.68 29.74
CA GLU A 156 -5.38 18.36 29.14
C GLU A 156 -5.21 16.85 28.92
N MET A 157 -5.53 16.04 29.94
CA MET A 157 -5.46 14.58 29.85
C MET A 157 -6.44 14.01 28.82
N SER A 158 -7.63 14.58 28.71
CA SER A 158 -8.61 14.18 27.68
C SER A 158 -8.11 14.50 26.27
N GLN A 159 -7.43 15.63 26.08
CA GLN A 159 -6.81 15.98 24.79
C GLN A 159 -5.69 15.00 24.47
N GLN A 160 -4.76 14.77 25.39
CA GLN A 160 -3.67 13.80 25.23
C GLN A 160 -4.19 12.39 24.94
N LEU A 161 -5.28 11.97 25.58
CA LEU A 161 -5.93 10.69 25.32
C LEU A 161 -6.47 10.61 23.89
N SER A 162 -7.12 11.67 23.40
CA SER A 162 -7.62 11.73 22.02
C SER A 162 -6.48 11.67 20.99
N GLU A 163 -5.37 12.36 21.24
CA GLU A 163 -4.17 12.31 20.40
C GLU A 163 -3.52 10.93 20.41
N ALA A 164 -3.39 10.31 21.58
CA ALA A 164 -2.88 8.95 21.71
C ALA A 164 -3.76 7.93 20.98
N GLN A 165 -5.09 8.08 21.03
CA GLN A 165 -6.01 7.24 20.28
C GLN A 165 -5.87 7.43 18.76
N ALA A 166 -5.71 8.67 18.30
CA ALA A 166 -5.46 8.96 16.88
C ALA A 166 -4.14 8.36 16.39
N LEU A 167 -3.06 8.51 17.17
CA LEU A 167 -1.76 7.90 16.89
C LEU A 167 -1.84 6.38 16.88
N GLN A 168 -2.55 5.78 17.84
CA GLN A 168 -2.73 4.33 17.89
C GLN A 168 -3.48 3.82 16.66
N LYS A 169 -4.49 4.55 16.17
CA LYS A 169 -5.17 4.22 14.92
C LYS A 169 -4.19 4.28 13.73
N HIS A 170 -3.40 5.35 13.65
CA HIS A 170 -2.42 5.52 12.58
C HIS A 170 -1.35 4.41 12.57
N ILE A 171 -0.86 3.99 13.74
CA ILE A 171 0.07 2.86 13.86
C ILE A 171 -0.56 1.59 13.34
N ARG A 172 -1.81 1.28 13.72
CA ARG A 172 -2.52 0.09 13.20
C ARG A 172 -2.70 0.15 11.68
N ASP A 173 -3.03 1.32 11.14
CA ASP A 173 -3.17 1.50 9.69
C ASP A 173 -1.81 1.25 8.98
N MET A 174 -0.70 1.78 9.51
CA MET A 174 0.64 1.52 8.99
C MET A 174 1.06 0.04 9.14
N GLU A 175 0.70 -0.62 10.24
CA GLU A 175 0.95 -2.06 10.44
C GLU A 175 0.17 -2.91 9.43
N LEU A 176 -1.07 -2.53 9.13
CA LEU A 176 -1.89 -3.17 8.08
C LEU A 176 -1.28 -2.94 6.69
N GLU A 177 -0.81 -1.73 6.40
CA GLU A 177 -0.09 -1.44 5.15
C GLU A 177 1.21 -2.25 5.03
N LEU A 178 2.00 -2.32 6.10
CA LEU A 178 3.19 -3.16 6.15
C LEU A 178 2.85 -4.64 5.97
N ALA A 179 1.79 -5.13 6.60
CA ALA A 179 1.33 -6.51 6.42
C ALA A 179 0.89 -6.75 4.96
N ARG A 180 0.19 -5.79 4.35
CA ARG A 180 -0.20 -5.84 2.94
C ARG A 180 1.01 -5.85 2.01
N ILE A 181 1.99 -4.97 2.22
CA ILE A 181 3.25 -4.96 1.46
C ILE A 181 3.98 -6.29 1.63
N LYS A 182 4.01 -6.82 2.86
CA LYS A 182 4.65 -8.11 3.13
C LYS A 182 3.95 -9.28 2.45
N ALA A 183 2.63 -9.23 2.32
CA ALA A 183 1.83 -10.24 1.62
C ALA A 183 1.95 -10.13 0.09
N THR A 184 1.90 -8.90 -0.46
CA THR A 184 2.08 -8.65 -1.90
C THR A 184 3.50 -8.99 -2.37
N HIS A 185 4.49 -8.78 -1.51
CA HIS A 185 5.89 -9.09 -1.77
C HIS A 185 6.40 -10.11 -0.75
N PRO A 186 6.15 -11.41 -0.94
CA PRO A 186 6.71 -12.47 -0.11
C PRO A 186 8.25 -12.36 -0.07
N PRO A 187 8.90 -12.80 1.03
CA PRO A 187 10.35 -12.71 1.18
C PRO A 187 11.12 -13.43 0.06
N GLU A 188 10.54 -14.46 -0.58
CA GLU A 188 11.12 -15.14 -1.73
C GLU A 188 11.25 -14.22 -2.97
N ASN A 189 10.33 -13.25 -3.12
CA ASN A 189 10.35 -12.27 -4.21
C ASN A 189 11.08 -10.98 -3.84
N ARG A 190 11.60 -10.87 -2.61
CA ARG A 190 12.34 -9.70 -2.17
C ARG A 190 13.81 -9.89 -2.52
N MET A 191 14.23 -9.20 -3.56
CA MET A 191 15.63 -9.12 -3.89
C MET A 191 16.29 -8.04 -3.05
N THR A 192 17.41 -8.35 -2.41
CA THR A 192 18.23 -7.30 -1.77
C THR A 192 18.82 -6.38 -2.85
N ILE A 193 19.16 -5.13 -2.49
CA ILE A 193 19.74 -4.18 -3.44
C ILE A 193 21.00 -4.75 -4.12
N ALA A 194 21.82 -5.48 -3.36
CA ALA A 194 23.00 -6.16 -3.89
C ALA A 194 22.66 -7.23 -4.93
N GLN A 195 21.72 -8.13 -4.62
CA GLN A 195 21.25 -9.14 -5.56
C GLN A 195 20.58 -8.50 -6.80
N ALA A 196 19.87 -7.38 -6.63
CA ALA A 196 19.24 -6.69 -7.73
C ALA A 196 20.26 -6.10 -8.69
N ASN A 197 21.32 -5.49 -8.16
CA ASN A 197 22.43 -5.01 -8.96
C ASN A 197 23.16 -6.17 -9.66
N GLU A 198 23.38 -7.29 -8.99
CA GLU A 198 24.00 -8.47 -9.60
C GLU A 198 23.15 -9.03 -10.75
N THR A 199 21.82 -9.12 -10.59
CA THR A 199 20.93 -9.53 -11.70
C THR A 199 20.90 -8.51 -12.83
N LEU A 200 20.99 -7.22 -12.52
CA LEU A 200 21.05 -6.16 -13.52
C LEU A 200 22.35 -6.26 -14.32
N ASP A 201 23.49 -6.44 -13.64
CA ASP A 201 24.80 -6.62 -14.27
C ASP A 201 24.80 -7.87 -15.16
N ALA A 202 24.22 -8.98 -14.69
CA ALA A 202 24.06 -10.19 -15.49
C ALA A 202 23.16 -9.98 -16.73
N GLN A 203 22.07 -9.21 -16.58
CA GLN A 203 21.20 -8.85 -17.70
C GLN A 203 21.89 -7.91 -18.69
N ILE A 204 22.71 -6.96 -18.23
CA ILE A 204 23.50 -6.08 -19.08
C ILE A 204 24.47 -6.91 -19.93
N LEU A 205 25.21 -7.84 -19.30
CA LEU A 205 26.12 -8.74 -20.01
C LEU A 205 25.40 -9.59 -21.06
N GLU A 206 24.21 -10.11 -20.73
CA GLU A 206 23.42 -10.89 -21.69
C GLU A 206 22.88 -10.01 -22.83
N MET A 207 22.47 -8.76 -22.54
CA MET A 207 22.06 -7.80 -23.55
C MET A 207 23.20 -7.44 -24.50
N GLU A 208 24.41 -7.22 -23.98
CA GLU A 208 25.61 -7.00 -24.78
C GLU A 208 25.89 -8.22 -25.68
N ARG A 209 25.88 -9.43 -25.11
CA ARG A 209 26.08 -10.68 -25.85
C ARG A 209 25.05 -10.87 -26.97
N LEU A 210 23.78 -10.61 -26.70
CA LEU A 210 22.72 -10.69 -27.70
C LEU A 210 22.87 -9.62 -28.78
N THR A 211 23.28 -8.41 -28.40
CA THR A 211 23.54 -7.31 -29.35
C THR A 211 24.68 -7.65 -30.28
N ASP A 212 25.78 -8.21 -29.77
CA ASP A 212 26.91 -8.69 -30.57
C ASP A 212 26.50 -9.83 -31.50
N ALA A 213 25.69 -10.78 -31.02
CA ALA A 213 25.16 -11.87 -31.84
C ALA A 213 24.26 -11.37 -32.97
N ILE A 214 23.41 -10.35 -32.70
CA ILE A 214 22.59 -9.69 -33.72
C ILE A 214 23.48 -8.99 -34.74
N ALA A 215 24.48 -8.23 -34.31
CA ALA A 215 25.40 -7.55 -35.21
C ALA A 215 26.18 -8.52 -36.11
N SER A 216 26.67 -9.64 -35.55
CA SER A 216 27.35 -10.68 -36.31
C SER A 216 26.42 -11.34 -37.33
N THR A 217 25.20 -11.70 -36.91
CA THR A 217 24.20 -12.31 -37.80
C THR A 217 23.78 -11.34 -38.91
N GLN A 218 23.64 -10.06 -38.60
CA GLN A 218 23.31 -9.02 -39.58
C GLN A 218 24.44 -8.87 -40.61
N SER A 219 25.70 -8.88 -40.17
CA SER A 219 26.85 -8.86 -41.08
C SER A 219 26.89 -10.09 -42.00
N GLN A 220 26.57 -11.27 -41.49
CA GLN A 220 26.45 -12.48 -42.31
C GLN A 220 25.26 -12.41 -43.28
N ALA A 221 24.12 -11.86 -42.84
CA ALA A 221 22.96 -11.65 -43.69
C ALA A 221 23.26 -10.66 -44.82
N ASP A 222 24.04 -9.61 -44.55
CA ASP A 222 24.43 -8.63 -45.56
C ASP A 222 25.45 -9.21 -46.55
N SER A 223 26.44 -9.98 -46.08
CA SER A 223 27.37 -10.71 -46.96
C SER A 223 26.66 -11.71 -47.86
N THR A 224 25.72 -12.49 -47.31
CA THR A 224 24.94 -13.46 -48.10
C THR A 224 23.99 -12.77 -49.08
N ARG A 225 23.39 -11.62 -48.72
CA ARG A 225 22.63 -10.79 -49.67
C ARG A 225 23.51 -10.31 -50.82
N ASP A 226 24.72 -9.86 -50.54
CA ASP A 226 25.66 -9.41 -51.57
C ASP A 226 26.09 -10.56 -52.49
N GLU A 227 26.35 -11.75 -51.94
CA GLU A 227 26.63 -12.97 -52.73
C GLU A 227 25.44 -13.37 -53.61
N VAL A 228 24.23 -13.39 -53.05
CA VAL A 228 23.00 -13.66 -53.82
C VAL A 228 22.82 -12.62 -54.92
N ALA A 229 23.09 -11.34 -54.66
CA ALA A 229 23.01 -10.29 -55.68
C ALA A 229 24.04 -10.49 -56.80
N LYS A 230 25.27 -10.95 -56.49
CA LYS A 230 26.29 -11.30 -57.49
C LYS A 230 25.85 -12.51 -58.32
N VAL A 231 25.42 -13.58 -57.67
CA VAL A 231 24.92 -14.79 -58.35
C VAL A 231 23.69 -14.49 -59.22
N ALA A 232 22.77 -13.65 -58.75
CA ALA A 232 21.62 -13.21 -59.55
C ALA A 232 22.05 -12.45 -60.81
N LYS A 233 23.05 -11.56 -60.72
CA LYS A 233 23.62 -10.86 -61.89
C LYS A 233 24.31 -11.84 -62.85
N GLU A 234 25.05 -12.80 -62.34
CA GLU A 234 25.68 -13.84 -63.15
C GLU A 234 24.65 -14.73 -63.84
N LEU A 235 23.59 -15.13 -63.13
CA LEU A 235 22.47 -15.89 -63.70
C LEU A 235 21.76 -15.09 -64.78
N GLN A 236 21.53 -13.79 -64.59
CA GLN A 236 20.97 -12.93 -65.64
C GLN A 236 21.87 -12.86 -66.87
N ARG A 237 23.20 -12.77 -66.69
CA ARG A 237 24.16 -12.80 -67.79
C ARG A 237 24.12 -14.15 -68.52
N LEU A 238 24.21 -15.26 -67.78
CA LEU A 238 24.14 -16.61 -68.33
C LEU A 238 22.81 -16.90 -69.01
N SER A 239 21.69 -16.39 -68.48
CA SER A 239 20.38 -16.52 -69.11
C SER A 239 20.32 -15.79 -70.45
N ARG A 240 20.92 -14.60 -70.55
CA ARG A 240 21.03 -13.87 -71.82
C ARG A 240 21.95 -14.58 -72.81
N ASP A 241 23.06 -15.14 -72.33
CA ASP A 241 23.98 -15.92 -73.17
C ASP A 241 23.32 -17.22 -73.65
N ARG A 242 22.57 -17.90 -72.76
CA ARG A 242 21.74 -19.06 -73.12
C ARG A 242 20.69 -18.70 -74.16
N GLU A 243 19.95 -17.61 -73.98
CA GLU A 243 18.94 -17.15 -74.95
C GLU A 243 19.57 -16.84 -76.32
N ARG A 244 20.77 -16.24 -76.35
CA ARG A 244 21.53 -16.00 -77.59
C ARG A 244 21.97 -17.30 -78.27
N GLU A 245 22.49 -18.25 -77.51
CA GLU A 245 22.92 -19.53 -78.06
C GLU A 245 21.72 -20.42 -78.46
N GLU A 246 20.61 -20.36 -77.73
CA GLU A 246 19.34 -21.00 -78.13
C GLU A 246 18.78 -20.36 -79.41
N ALA A 247 18.84 -19.02 -79.55
CA ALA A 247 18.46 -18.34 -80.78
C ALA A 247 19.36 -18.75 -81.97
N ARG A 248 20.68 -18.80 -81.78
CA ARG A 248 21.63 -19.31 -82.79
C ARG A 248 21.35 -20.77 -83.15
N ALA A 249 21.12 -21.62 -82.15
CA ALA A 249 20.80 -23.02 -82.38
C ALA A 249 19.45 -23.17 -83.11
N LYS A 250 18.48 -22.31 -82.82
CA LYS A 250 17.20 -22.24 -83.52
C LYS A 250 17.37 -21.77 -84.96
N GLU A 251 18.17 -20.75 -85.25
CA GLU A 251 18.49 -20.33 -86.62
C GLU A 251 19.21 -21.44 -87.41
N VAL A 252 20.12 -22.19 -86.78
CA VAL A 252 20.77 -23.36 -87.42
C VAL A 252 19.78 -24.50 -87.65
N ARG A 253 18.85 -24.74 -86.72
CA ARG A 253 17.78 -25.74 -86.91
C ARG A 253 16.81 -25.31 -88.00
N GLU A 254 16.34 -24.07 -87.99
CA GLU A 254 15.47 -23.52 -89.03
C GLU A 254 16.19 -23.46 -90.39
N GLY A 255 17.50 -23.22 -90.41
CA GLY A 255 18.33 -23.35 -91.62
C GLY A 255 18.55 -24.79 -92.10
N ARG A 256 18.49 -25.78 -91.20
CA ARG A 256 18.51 -27.22 -91.52
C ARG A 256 17.13 -27.78 -91.88
N GLU A 257 16.06 -27.25 -91.31
CA GLU A 257 14.66 -27.62 -91.59
C GLU A 257 14.12 -26.88 -92.82
N ALA A 258 14.67 -25.70 -93.15
CA ALA A 258 14.64 -25.13 -94.50
C ALA A 258 15.70 -25.78 -95.43
N GLY A 259 16.35 -26.84 -94.96
CA GLY A 259 17.21 -27.72 -95.73
C GLY A 259 16.39 -28.50 -96.75
N ASP A 260 16.49 -28.02 -97.98
CA ASP A 260 16.35 -28.76 -99.23
C ASP A 260 14.98 -29.40 -99.52
N THR A 261 13.93 -28.57 -99.53
CA THR A 261 12.64 -28.90 -100.15
C THR A 261 12.79 -29.46 -101.57
N LYS A 262 13.88 -29.15 -102.27
CA LYS A 262 14.19 -29.69 -103.59
C LYS A 262 14.61 -31.16 -103.54
N VAL A 263 15.38 -31.59 -102.54
CA VAL A 263 15.75 -33.00 -102.35
C VAL A 263 14.54 -33.84 -101.93
N ASP A 264 13.67 -33.31 -101.08
CA ASP A 264 12.40 -33.98 -100.72
C ASP A 264 11.45 -34.08 -101.92
N GLU A 265 11.36 -33.04 -102.76
CA GLU A 265 10.59 -33.08 -104.01
C GLU A 265 11.14 -34.11 -105.01
N ILE A 266 12.47 -34.18 -105.15
CA ILE A 266 13.15 -35.16 -106.01
C ILE A 266 12.95 -36.59 -105.49
N CYS A 267 13.09 -36.83 -104.19
CA CYS A 267 12.84 -38.15 -103.59
C CYS A 267 11.37 -38.57 -103.74
N ARG A 268 10.43 -37.63 -103.57
CA ARG A 268 9.00 -37.88 -103.82
C ARG A 268 8.72 -38.20 -105.28
N TRP A 269 9.37 -37.51 -106.22
CA TRP A 269 9.28 -37.79 -107.65
C TRP A 269 9.85 -39.17 -108.00
N PHE A 270 11.06 -39.50 -107.56
CA PHE A 270 11.66 -40.82 -107.80
C PHE A 270 10.82 -41.96 -107.22
N THR A 271 10.26 -41.78 -106.02
CA THR A 271 9.38 -42.76 -105.40
C THR A 271 8.08 -42.95 -106.20
N SER A 272 7.50 -41.85 -106.70
CA SER A 272 6.29 -41.88 -107.54
C SER A 272 6.56 -42.54 -108.91
N SER A 273 7.70 -42.23 -109.53
CA SER A 273 8.14 -42.87 -110.78
C SER A 273 8.43 -44.36 -110.61
N LEU A 274 9.07 -44.77 -109.50
CA LEU A 274 9.29 -46.18 -109.18
C LEU A 274 7.96 -46.94 -109.00
N ALA A 275 6.97 -46.35 -108.33
CA ALA A 275 5.65 -46.94 -108.21
C ALA A 275 4.95 -47.11 -109.58
N PHE A 276 5.10 -46.13 -110.48
CA PHE A 276 4.58 -46.22 -111.85
C PHE A 276 5.27 -47.33 -112.66
N TYR A 277 6.60 -47.43 -112.62
CA TYR A 277 7.34 -48.50 -113.32
C TYR A 277 7.02 -49.90 -112.76
N ARG A 278 6.82 -50.04 -111.45
CA ARG A 278 6.37 -51.30 -110.82
C ARG A 278 4.98 -51.71 -111.33
N SER A 279 4.06 -50.76 -111.43
CA SER A 279 2.71 -51.01 -111.96
C SER A 279 2.73 -51.40 -113.45
N LEU A 280 3.51 -50.71 -114.28
CA LEU A 280 3.61 -51.00 -115.72
C LEU A 280 4.20 -52.39 -116.02
N LEU A 281 5.20 -52.81 -115.23
CA LEU A 281 5.89 -54.08 -115.38
C LEU A 281 5.22 -55.24 -114.62
N GLY A 282 4.10 -54.99 -113.91
CA GLY A 282 3.39 -56.01 -113.14
C GLY A 282 4.18 -56.58 -111.96
N ILE A 283 5.17 -55.84 -111.45
CA ILE A 283 6.05 -56.29 -110.36
C ILE A 283 5.38 -55.98 -109.02
N GLN A 284 4.97 -57.01 -108.28
CA GLN A 284 4.40 -56.85 -106.93
C GLN A 284 5.48 -56.55 -105.90
N SER A 285 6.60 -57.27 -105.96
CA SER A 285 7.71 -57.04 -105.04
C SER A 285 9.05 -57.33 -105.70
N VAL A 286 10.05 -56.52 -105.35
CA VAL A 286 11.45 -56.73 -105.71
C VAL A 286 12.18 -57.00 -104.41
N LYS A 287 12.69 -58.21 -104.22
CA LYS A 287 13.46 -58.59 -103.04
C LYS A 287 14.86 -58.98 -103.47
N ALA A 288 15.86 -58.24 -103.00
CA ALA A 288 17.24 -58.70 -103.06
C ALA A 288 17.45 -59.66 -101.88
N VAL A 289 17.45 -60.97 -102.15
CA VAL A 289 17.56 -62.01 -101.11
C VAL A 289 19.03 -62.19 -100.69
N SER A 290 19.96 -61.86 -101.59
CA SER A 290 21.40 -61.84 -101.35
C SER A 290 22.04 -60.73 -102.22
N GLU A 291 23.32 -60.40 -101.99
CA GLU A 291 24.07 -59.46 -102.83
C GLU A 291 24.11 -59.89 -104.31
N ASN A 292 23.91 -61.18 -104.57
CA ASN A 292 24.02 -61.81 -105.89
C ASN A 292 22.70 -62.39 -106.42
N GLU A 293 21.59 -62.20 -105.70
CA GLU A 293 20.32 -62.81 -106.05
C GLU A 293 19.15 -61.84 -105.91
N LEU A 294 18.47 -61.59 -107.04
CA LEU A 294 17.33 -60.70 -107.12
C LEU A 294 16.07 -61.50 -107.46
N HIS A 295 15.08 -61.45 -106.57
CA HIS A 295 13.78 -62.06 -106.77
C HIS A 295 12.77 -61.00 -107.20
N LEU A 296 12.21 -61.19 -108.39
CA LEU A 296 11.13 -60.38 -108.93
C LEU A 296 9.85 -61.20 -108.84
N GLU A 297 8.91 -60.75 -108.01
CA GLU A 297 7.61 -61.39 -107.80
C GLU A 297 6.58 -60.77 -108.74
N TYR A 298 6.02 -61.59 -109.61
CA TYR A 298 4.99 -61.24 -110.59
C TYR A 298 3.67 -61.93 -110.24
N ASP A 299 2.56 -61.27 -110.56
CA ASP A 299 1.23 -61.86 -110.45
C ASP A 299 0.90 -62.58 -111.77
N GLY A 300 0.89 -63.91 -111.76
CA GLY A 300 0.58 -64.74 -112.91
C GLY A 300 -0.86 -65.28 -112.88
N PRO A 301 -1.43 -65.71 -114.02
CA PRO A 301 -2.79 -66.24 -114.09
C PRO A 301 -3.02 -67.52 -113.25
N ASP A 302 -1.96 -68.28 -112.95
CA ASP A 302 -2.01 -69.53 -112.17
C ASP A 302 -1.39 -69.40 -110.75
N GLY A 303 -1.06 -68.18 -110.31
CA GLY A 303 -0.46 -67.89 -109.00
C GLY A 303 0.77 -66.96 -109.08
N PRO A 304 1.35 -66.57 -107.93
CA PRO A 304 2.53 -65.72 -107.90
C PRO A 304 3.75 -66.45 -108.49
N VAL A 305 4.39 -65.83 -109.48
CA VAL A 305 5.57 -66.36 -110.16
C VAL A 305 6.78 -65.52 -109.74
N VAL A 306 7.82 -66.17 -109.24
CA VAL A 306 9.06 -65.51 -108.80
C VAL A 306 10.15 -65.78 -109.83
N LEU A 307 10.64 -64.73 -110.48
CA LEU A 307 11.83 -64.77 -111.31
C LEU A 307 13.05 -64.48 -110.42
N ALA A 308 13.82 -65.52 -110.13
CA ALA A 308 15.09 -65.42 -109.43
C ALA A 308 16.22 -65.18 -110.44
N LEU A 309 16.84 -64.01 -110.40
CA LEU A 309 17.98 -63.63 -111.22
C LEU A 309 19.25 -63.78 -110.40
N ILE A 310 20.20 -64.54 -110.91
CA ILE A 310 21.48 -64.86 -110.27
C ILE A 310 22.59 -64.10 -111.00
N PHE A 311 23.37 -63.36 -110.23
CA PHE A 311 24.48 -62.54 -110.71
C PHE A 311 25.82 -63.07 -110.21
N ASP A 312 26.87 -62.79 -110.98
CA ASP A 312 28.24 -63.09 -110.59
C ASP A 312 28.75 -62.14 -109.50
N ASP A 313 29.40 -62.68 -108.48
CA ASP A 313 29.89 -61.92 -107.30
C ASP A 313 31.01 -60.93 -107.69
N LEU A 314 31.85 -61.30 -108.66
CA LEU A 314 33.02 -60.51 -109.07
C LEU A 314 32.71 -59.55 -110.23
N THR A 315 31.94 -59.99 -111.22
CA THR A 315 31.69 -59.19 -112.43
C THR A 315 30.33 -58.51 -112.44
N LYS A 316 29.43 -58.87 -111.50
CA LYS A 316 28.03 -58.40 -111.42
C LYS A 316 27.24 -58.59 -112.71
N ARG A 317 27.69 -59.52 -113.56
CA ARG A 317 27.00 -59.91 -114.79
C ARG A 317 25.95 -60.96 -114.47
N PHE A 318 24.88 -60.96 -115.25
CA PHE A 318 23.83 -61.95 -115.15
C PHE A 318 24.37 -63.32 -115.59
N ILE A 319 24.22 -64.33 -114.73
CA ILE A 319 24.68 -65.70 -114.99
C ILE A 319 23.51 -66.58 -115.37
N ASP A 320 22.48 -66.61 -114.52
CA ASP A 320 21.40 -67.59 -114.60
C ASP A 320 20.09 -66.98 -114.08
N GLY A 321 18.97 -67.48 -114.60
CA GLY A 321 17.64 -67.04 -114.25
C GLY A 321 16.74 -68.26 -114.03
N ARG A 322 16.07 -68.31 -112.89
CA ARG A 322 15.15 -69.41 -112.56
C ARG A 322 13.77 -68.88 -112.31
N LEU A 323 12.79 -69.55 -112.89
CA LEU A 323 11.39 -69.29 -112.61
C LEU A 323 10.93 -70.24 -111.50
N ILE A 324 10.42 -69.69 -110.42
CA ILE A 324 9.91 -70.42 -109.27
C ILE A 324 8.40 -70.18 -109.23
N GLY A 325 7.60 -71.25 -109.36
CA GLY A 325 6.13 -71.18 -109.33
C GLY A 325 5.41 -71.43 -110.66
N ASN A 326 6.14 -71.66 -111.76
CA ASN A 326 5.57 -72.08 -113.04
C ASN A 326 6.56 -72.99 -113.79
N ASP A 327 6.09 -74.05 -114.44
CA ASP A 327 6.90 -75.12 -115.07
C ASP A 327 7.30 -74.77 -116.53
N MET A 328 7.47 -73.47 -116.79
CA MET A 328 7.82 -72.94 -118.11
C MET A 328 9.32 -73.02 -118.35
N ASP A 329 9.72 -73.63 -119.47
CA ASP A 329 11.13 -73.68 -119.88
C ASP A 329 11.59 -72.30 -120.40
N ILE A 330 12.42 -71.64 -119.60
CA ILE A 330 13.05 -70.34 -119.91
C ILE A 330 14.54 -70.49 -120.24
N SER A 331 15.05 -71.71 -120.38
CA SER A 331 16.49 -71.97 -120.56
C SER A 331 17.10 -71.29 -121.80
N GLU A 332 16.35 -71.21 -122.91
CA GLU A 332 16.79 -70.52 -124.13
C GLU A 332 16.88 -68.99 -123.94
N ALA A 333 15.88 -68.39 -123.27
CA ALA A 333 15.84 -66.95 -122.99
C ALA A 333 16.95 -66.54 -122.01
N VAL A 334 17.19 -67.37 -120.99
CA VAL A 334 18.28 -67.19 -120.01
C VAL A 334 19.64 -67.29 -120.69
N GLY A 335 19.84 -68.25 -121.60
CA GLY A 335 21.09 -68.39 -122.35
C GLY A 335 21.39 -67.16 -123.24
N ILE A 336 20.39 -66.60 -123.91
CA ILE A 336 20.55 -65.38 -124.72
C ILE A 336 20.88 -64.19 -123.82
N ALA A 337 20.15 -64.02 -122.71
CA ALA A 337 20.36 -62.94 -121.77
C ALA A 337 21.71 -63.02 -121.03
N ALA A 338 22.21 -64.22 -120.72
CA ALA A 338 23.54 -64.43 -120.16
C ALA A 338 24.66 -64.08 -121.16
N GLY A 339 24.45 -64.37 -122.45
CA GLY A 339 25.39 -64.02 -123.52
C GLY A 339 25.49 -62.51 -123.81
N SER A 340 24.37 -61.79 -123.75
CA SER A 340 24.30 -60.34 -124.02
C SER A 340 24.32 -59.45 -122.76
N ASN A 341 24.21 -60.05 -121.57
CA ASN A 341 23.99 -59.37 -120.29
C ASN A 341 22.75 -58.44 -120.29
N ASP A 342 21.71 -58.84 -121.01
CA ASP A 342 20.46 -58.09 -121.18
C ASP A 342 19.35 -58.61 -120.24
N VAL A 343 19.41 -58.18 -118.98
CA VAL A 343 18.41 -58.52 -117.96
C VAL A 343 17.02 -57.93 -118.28
N PRO A 344 16.88 -56.68 -118.76
CA PRO A 344 15.58 -56.15 -119.18
C PRO A 344 14.93 -56.94 -120.32
N GLY A 345 15.74 -57.40 -121.30
CA GLY A 345 15.28 -58.28 -122.37
C GLY A 345 14.73 -59.61 -121.85
N LEU A 346 15.41 -60.22 -120.87
CA LEU A 346 14.92 -61.44 -120.20
C LEU A 346 13.61 -61.21 -119.47
N VAL A 347 13.49 -60.12 -118.71
CA VAL A 347 12.26 -59.77 -117.99
C VAL A 347 11.11 -59.53 -118.98
N ALA A 348 11.36 -58.85 -120.09
CA ALA A 348 10.34 -58.63 -121.12
C ALA A 348 9.90 -59.94 -121.80
N ASP A 349 10.82 -60.84 -122.13
CA ASP A 349 10.49 -62.14 -122.73
C ASP A 349 9.71 -63.03 -121.74
N VAL A 350 10.15 -63.10 -120.48
CA VAL A 350 9.44 -63.83 -119.41
C VAL A 350 8.05 -63.23 -119.18
N LEU A 351 7.89 -61.90 -119.19
CA LEU A 351 6.59 -61.23 -119.07
C LEU A 351 5.66 -61.49 -120.26
N VAL A 352 6.17 -61.49 -121.49
CA VAL A 352 5.39 -61.81 -122.69
C VAL A 352 4.90 -63.25 -122.66
N ARG A 353 5.73 -64.18 -122.15
CA ARG A 353 5.38 -65.59 -122.04
C ARG A 353 4.45 -65.87 -120.85
N LEU A 354 4.57 -65.13 -119.74
CA LEU A 354 3.70 -65.25 -118.56
C LEU A 354 2.33 -64.59 -118.73
N ARG A 355 2.18 -63.68 -119.69
CA ARG A 355 0.88 -63.09 -120.01
C ARG A 355 0.12 -64.07 -120.92
N PRO A 356 -1.01 -64.66 -120.48
CA PRO A 356 -1.85 -65.43 -121.38
C PRO A 356 -2.37 -64.48 -122.47
N ALA A 357 -2.48 -64.97 -123.70
CA ALA A 357 -3.13 -64.24 -124.79
C ALA A 357 -4.61 -64.02 -124.43
N SER A 358 -4.88 -62.95 -123.68
CA SER A 358 -6.22 -62.43 -123.42
C SER A 358 -6.50 -61.33 -124.42
N SER A 359 -7.56 -61.55 -125.20
CA SER A 359 -8.28 -60.63 -126.07
C SER A 359 -8.41 -59.20 -125.57
#